data_AF-A0A1N7C073-F1
#
_entry.id   AF-A0A1N7C073-F1
#
_cell.length_a   1.000
_cell.length_b   1.000
_cell.length_c   1.000
_cell.angle_alpha   90.00
_cell.angle_beta   90.00
_cell.angle_gamma   90.00
#
_symmetry.space_group_name_H-M   'P 1'
#
loop_
_entity.id
_entity.type
_entity.pdbx_description
1 polymer ?
#
loop_
_entity_poly.entity_id
_entity_poly.type
_entity_poly.pdbx_seq_one_letter_code
_entity_poly.pdbx_strand_id
1 'polypeptide(L)'
;MTSTTMPPGGDNARPDHADLRRYQKVYQLDTRPDELHQAWQEAYAHALLLEADGDRVHAHCGGLNGRQLAEGARLLARHFALRLAEAPARSEEELNLKIAIYETVSFDHDEDRRSHIAIMVEMAMHYDALALGIMLSKRPVANGPGSGSKH
;
A
#
# COMPACT_ATOMS: atom_id res chain seq x y z
N MET A 1 44.94 -16.17 9.41
CA MET A 1 44.20 -16.71 8.24
C MET A 1 42.73 -16.39 8.43
N THR A 2 42.23 -15.34 7.80
CA THR A 2 40.81 -14.98 7.79
C THR A 2 40.14 -15.71 6.64
N SER A 3 39.36 -16.75 6.94
CA SER A 3 38.50 -17.39 5.95
C SER A 3 37.40 -16.40 5.56
N THR A 4 37.55 -15.77 4.41
CA THR A 4 36.45 -15.09 3.72
C THR A 4 35.48 -16.17 3.29
N THR A 5 34.38 -16.33 4.03
CA THR A 5 33.24 -17.13 3.60
C THR A 5 32.68 -16.49 2.32
N MET A 6 32.99 -17.09 1.17
CA MET A 6 32.34 -16.74 -0.09
C MET A 6 30.83 -16.95 0.07
N PRO A 7 29.98 -16.03 -0.44
CA PRO A 7 28.54 -16.27 -0.47
C PRO A 7 28.23 -17.55 -1.26
N PRO A 8 27.17 -18.29 -0.92
CA PRO A 8 26.84 -19.54 -1.59
C PRO A 8 26.48 -19.29 -3.06
N GLY A 9 27.33 -19.71 -3.98
CA GLY A 9 27.05 -19.68 -5.42
C GLY A 9 28.26 -19.99 -6.29
N GLY A 10 28.38 -21.23 -6.76
CA GLY A 10 29.25 -21.55 -7.90
C GLY A 10 28.69 -20.96 -9.21
N ASP A 11 29.41 -21.05 -10.33
CA ASP A 11 28.99 -20.44 -11.61
C ASP A 11 27.59 -20.84 -12.11
N ASN A 12 27.06 -21.99 -11.67
CA ASN A 12 25.68 -22.44 -11.94
C ASN A 12 24.60 -21.77 -11.07
N ALA A 13 24.97 -20.85 -10.18
CA ALA A 13 24.07 -20.08 -9.33
C ALA A 13 23.77 -18.67 -9.90
N ARG A 14 24.27 -18.35 -11.10
CA ARG A 14 23.95 -17.09 -11.75
C ARG A 14 22.50 -17.09 -12.26
N PRO A 15 21.76 -15.97 -12.13
CA PRO A 15 20.40 -15.86 -12.65
C PRO A 15 20.33 -16.15 -14.15
N ASP A 16 19.30 -16.86 -14.58
CA ASP A 16 19.04 -17.08 -16.00
C ASP A 16 18.33 -15.86 -16.64
N HIS A 17 18.09 -15.93 -17.95
CA HIS A 17 17.44 -14.82 -18.65
C HIS A 17 15.99 -14.57 -18.16
N ALA A 18 15.26 -15.60 -17.73
CA ALA A 18 13.92 -15.45 -17.20
C ALA A 18 13.92 -14.81 -15.81
N ASP A 19 14.90 -15.14 -14.96
CA ASP A 19 15.16 -14.47 -13.68
C ASP A 19 15.43 -12.98 -13.91
N LEU A 20 16.38 -12.65 -14.79
CA LEU A 20 16.75 -11.27 -15.08
C LEU A 20 15.56 -10.45 -15.60
N ARG A 21 14.69 -11.04 -16.44
CA ARG A 21 13.45 -10.37 -16.89
C ARG A 21 12.45 -10.16 -15.76
N ARG A 22 12.32 -11.11 -14.83
CA ARG A 22 11.48 -10.92 -13.63
C ARG A 22 11.99 -9.76 -12.78
N TYR A 23 13.30 -9.71 -12.53
CA TYR A 23 13.90 -8.63 -11.74
C TYR A 23 13.77 -7.27 -12.40
N GLN A 24 14.00 -7.20 -13.72
CA GLN A 24 13.77 -5.97 -14.49
C GLN A 24 12.34 -5.46 -14.32
N LYS A 25 11.33 -6.35 -14.46
CA LYS A 25 9.93 -5.97 -14.32
C LYS A 25 9.63 -5.41 -12.93
N VAL A 26 10.12 -6.08 -11.88
CA VAL A 26 9.92 -5.63 -10.50
C VAL A 26 10.62 -4.28 -10.25
N TYR A 27 11.88 -4.15 -10.68
CA TYR A 27 12.64 -2.90 -10.55
C TYR A 27 11.93 -1.73 -11.23
N GLN A 28 11.44 -1.91 -12.46
CA GLN A 28 10.74 -0.86 -13.20
C GLN A 28 9.41 -0.43 -12.55
N LEU A 29 8.70 -1.36 -11.91
CA LEU A 29 7.49 -1.03 -11.15
C LEU A 29 7.84 -0.20 -9.90
N ASP A 30 8.93 -0.55 -9.22
CA ASP A 30 9.38 0.13 -8.00
C ASP A 30 9.89 1.55 -8.24
N THR A 31 10.32 1.85 -9.46
CA THR A 31 10.83 3.18 -9.85
C THR A 31 9.74 4.19 -10.23
N ARG A 32 8.45 3.84 -10.11
CA ARG A 32 7.33 4.66 -10.60
C ARG A 32 6.24 4.79 -9.52
N PRO A 33 6.47 5.61 -8.48
CA PRO A 33 5.57 5.71 -7.32
C PRO A 33 4.18 6.23 -7.70
N ASP A 34 4.07 7.13 -8.69
CA ASP A 34 2.78 7.61 -9.19
C ASP A 34 1.93 6.48 -9.80
N GLU A 35 2.54 5.57 -10.56
CA GLU A 35 1.85 4.43 -11.16
C GLU A 35 1.39 3.44 -10.08
N LEU A 36 2.20 3.23 -9.04
CA LEU A 36 1.82 2.39 -7.89
C LEU A 36 0.64 3.00 -7.13
N HIS A 37 0.68 4.32 -6.90
CA HIS A 37 -0.41 5.02 -6.24
C HIS A 37 -1.69 4.99 -7.08
N GLN A 38 -1.61 5.19 -8.40
CA GLN A 38 -2.77 5.06 -9.28
C GLN A 38 -3.35 3.64 -9.22
N ALA A 39 -2.52 2.60 -9.31
CA ALA A 39 -2.97 1.21 -9.23
C ALA A 39 -3.60 0.88 -7.86
N TRP A 40 -3.08 1.47 -6.79
CA TRP A 40 -3.70 1.42 -5.46
C TRP A 40 -5.10 2.05 -5.46
N GLN A 41 -5.24 3.29 -5.98
CA GLN A 41 -6.52 4.02 -6.03
C GLN A 41 -7.58 3.23 -6.81
N GLU A 42 -7.21 2.68 -7.97
CA GLU A 42 -8.10 1.88 -8.81
C GLU A 42 -8.57 0.60 -8.08
N ALA A 43 -7.63 -0.15 -7.50
CA ALA A 43 -7.96 -1.37 -6.77
C ALA A 43 -8.85 -1.10 -5.55
N TYR A 44 -8.55 -0.03 -4.80
CA TYR A 44 -9.33 0.36 -3.62
C TYR A 44 -10.75 0.81 -4.01
N ALA A 45 -10.89 1.64 -5.05
CA ALA A 45 -12.20 2.05 -5.56
C ALA A 45 -13.03 0.86 -6.07
N HIS A 46 -12.41 -0.09 -6.78
CA HIS A 46 -13.09 -1.30 -7.22
C HIS A 46 -13.56 -2.15 -6.04
N ALA A 47 -12.79 -2.25 -4.96
CA ALA A 47 -13.21 -2.97 -3.76
C ALA A 47 -14.49 -2.39 -3.17
N LEU A 48 -14.58 -1.06 -3.05
CA LEU A 48 -15.78 -0.37 -2.55
C LEU A 48 -17.00 -0.61 -3.44
N LEU A 49 -16.82 -0.56 -4.77
CA LEU A 49 -17.89 -0.83 -5.74
C LEU A 49 -18.39 -2.28 -5.68
N LEU A 50 -17.47 -3.24 -5.53
CA LEU A 50 -17.80 -4.67 -5.41
C LEU A 50 -18.45 -5.00 -4.06
N GLU A 51 -18.04 -4.33 -2.97
CA GLU A 51 -18.68 -4.43 -1.66
C GLU A 51 -20.14 -3.95 -1.71
N ALA A 52 -20.41 -2.86 -2.42
CA ALA A 52 -21.75 -2.32 -2.58
C ALA A 52 -22.71 -3.27 -3.33
N ASP A 53 -22.21 -4.06 -4.28
CA ASP A 53 -22.96 -5.10 -5.02
C ASP A 53 -22.55 -6.52 -4.57
N GLY A 54 -22.35 -6.69 -3.26
CA GLY A 54 -21.63 -7.83 -2.70
C GLY A 54 -22.24 -9.22 -2.96
N ASP A 55 -23.55 -9.30 -3.19
CA ASP A 55 -24.26 -10.57 -3.45
C ASP A 55 -24.27 -10.98 -4.93
N ARG A 56 -23.88 -10.07 -5.85
CA ARG A 56 -23.81 -10.39 -7.27
C ARG A 56 -22.76 -11.44 -7.54
N VAL A 57 -23.14 -12.48 -8.27
CA VAL A 57 -22.24 -13.57 -8.68
C VAL A 57 -21.65 -13.30 -10.06
N HIS A 58 -20.33 -13.44 -10.18
CA HIS A 58 -19.58 -13.26 -11.41
C HIS A 58 -19.18 -14.63 -11.98
N ALA A 59 -20.03 -15.21 -12.84
CA ALA A 59 -19.83 -16.57 -13.36
C ALA A 59 -18.49 -16.79 -14.07
N HIS A 60 -17.99 -15.78 -14.79
CA HIS A 60 -16.69 -15.82 -15.48
C HIS A 60 -15.48 -15.75 -14.52
N CYS A 61 -15.70 -15.37 -13.26
CA CYS A 61 -14.69 -15.31 -12.21
C CYS A 61 -14.74 -16.55 -11.31
N GLY A 62 -15.06 -17.73 -11.85
CA GLY A 62 -15.18 -18.96 -11.06
C GLY A 62 -16.37 -18.98 -10.10
N GLY A 63 -17.40 -18.14 -10.36
CA GLY A 63 -18.61 -18.08 -9.53
C GLY A 63 -18.44 -17.31 -8.21
N LEU A 64 -17.37 -16.52 -8.07
CA LEU A 64 -17.19 -15.66 -6.91
C LEU A 64 -18.25 -14.54 -6.86
N ASN A 65 -18.68 -14.17 -5.65
CA ASN A 65 -19.56 -13.04 -5.44
C ASN A 65 -18.81 -11.72 -5.27
N GLY A 66 -19.54 -10.59 -5.30
CA GLY A 66 -18.98 -9.25 -5.15
C GLY A 66 -18.12 -9.10 -3.88
N ARG A 67 -18.56 -9.63 -2.73
CA ARG A 67 -17.76 -9.57 -1.49
C ARG A 67 -16.42 -10.29 -1.60
N GLN A 68 -16.39 -11.46 -2.23
CA GLN A 68 -15.16 -12.24 -2.43
C GLN A 68 -14.20 -11.54 -3.40
N LEU A 69 -14.73 -10.95 -4.49
CA LEU A 69 -13.92 -10.18 -5.43
C LEU A 69 -13.44 -8.86 -4.81
N ALA A 70 -14.25 -8.24 -3.96
CA ALA A 70 -13.85 -7.05 -3.22
C ALA A 70 -12.67 -7.33 -2.30
N GLU A 71 -12.66 -8.46 -1.59
CA GLU A 71 -11.50 -8.87 -0.78
C GLU A 71 -10.24 -9.04 -1.64
N GLY A 72 -10.38 -9.62 -2.84
CA GLY A 72 -9.29 -9.68 -3.82
C GLY A 72 -8.76 -8.29 -4.22
N ALA A 73 -9.67 -7.35 -4.47
CA ALA A 73 -9.31 -5.96 -4.77
C ALA A 73 -8.66 -5.24 -3.57
N ARG A 74 -9.13 -5.49 -2.33
CA ARG A 74 -8.49 -4.99 -1.09
C ARG A 74 -7.09 -5.56 -0.92
N LEU A 75 -6.88 -6.84 -1.17
CA LEU A 75 -5.55 -7.47 -1.11
C LEU A 75 -4.60 -6.83 -2.13
N LEU A 76 -5.09 -6.56 -3.34
CA LEU A 76 -4.31 -5.89 -4.38
C LEU A 76 -3.98 -4.43 -4.02
N ALA A 77 -4.94 -3.69 -3.47
CA ALA A 77 -4.70 -2.35 -2.94
C ALA A 77 -3.62 -2.39 -1.83
N ARG A 78 -3.78 -3.25 -0.82
CA ARG A 78 -2.78 -3.43 0.24
C ARG A 78 -1.39 -3.73 -0.31
N HIS A 79 -1.29 -4.57 -1.35
CA HIS A 79 -0.02 -4.86 -2.00
C HIS A 79 0.64 -3.58 -2.55
N PHE A 80 -0.08 -2.76 -3.31
CA PHE A 80 0.48 -1.50 -3.84
C PHE A 80 0.82 -0.49 -2.75
N ALA A 81 -0.02 -0.37 -1.70
CA ALA A 81 0.26 0.49 -0.55
C ALA A 81 1.55 0.07 0.17
N LEU A 82 1.78 -1.25 0.36
CA LEU A 82 3.02 -1.76 0.95
C LEU A 82 4.23 -1.45 0.09
N ARG A 83 4.13 -1.63 -1.23
CA ARG A 83 5.23 -1.31 -2.15
C ARG A 83 5.60 0.16 -2.11
N LEU A 84 4.60 1.04 -2.07
CA LEU A 84 4.83 2.47 -1.92
C LEU A 84 5.47 2.78 -0.55
N ALA A 85 4.97 2.17 0.53
CA ALA A 85 5.51 2.37 1.88
C ALA A 85 6.95 1.87 2.02
N GLU A 86 7.30 0.75 1.38
CA GLU A 86 8.61 0.10 1.44
C GLU A 86 9.75 1.00 0.91
N ALA A 87 9.53 1.68 -0.21
CA ALA A 87 10.56 2.51 -0.84
C ALA A 87 10.65 3.89 -0.16
N PRO A 88 11.83 4.35 0.31
CA PRO A 88 11.96 5.68 0.91
C PRO A 88 11.56 6.78 -0.07
N ALA A 89 10.77 7.76 0.40
CA ALA A 89 10.40 8.91 -0.40
C ALA A 89 11.62 9.81 -0.65
N ARG A 90 11.79 10.25 -1.89
CA ARG A 90 12.91 11.11 -2.32
C ARG A 90 12.52 12.56 -2.50
N SER A 91 11.22 12.84 -2.46
CA SER A 91 10.66 14.18 -2.56
C SER A 91 9.39 14.30 -1.73
N GLU A 92 8.93 15.55 -1.56
CA GLU A 92 7.67 15.83 -0.87
C GLU A 92 6.47 15.27 -1.65
N GLU A 93 6.52 15.25 -2.99
CA GLU A 93 5.49 14.65 -3.83
C GLU A 93 5.32 13.15 -3.56
N GLU A 94 6.44 12.40 -3.48
CA GLU A 94 6.39 10.97 -3.15
C GLU A 94 5.87 10.72 -1.72
N LEU A 95 6.24 11.57 -0.76
CA LEU A 95 5.71 11.52 0.60
C LEU A 95 4.19 11.77 0.61
N ASN A 96 3.71 12.73 -0.19
CA ASN A 96 2.29 13.05 -0.29
C ASN A 96 1.44 11.87 -0.81
N LEU A 97 2.00 11.00 -1.65
CA LEU A 97 1.29 9.77 -2.06
C LEU A 97 1.06 8.83 -0.86
N LYS A 98 2.04 8.68 0.04
CA LYS A 98 1.88 7.88 1.27
C LYS A 98 0.88 8.51 2.23
N ILE A 99 0.92 9.84 2.38
CA ILE A 99 -0.06 10.60 3.17
C ILE A 99 -1.47 10.35 2.64
N ALA A 100 -1.68 10.42 1.32
CA ALA A 100 -2.99 10.19 0.71
C ALA A 100 -3.54 8.79 0.99
N ILE A 101 -2.69 7.76 0.95
CA ILE A 101 -3.07 6.39 1.33
C ILE A 101 -3.45 6.33 2.81
N TYR A 102 -2.61 6.86 3.70
CA TYR A 102 -2.88 6.86 5.14
C TYR A 102 -4.19 7.56 5.47
N GLU A 103 -4.40 8.76 4.92
CA GLU A 103 -5.63 9.53 5.14
C GLU A 103 -6.85 8.73 4.67
N THR A 104 -6.79 8.12 3.48
CA THR A 104 -7.90 7.32 2.96
C THR A 104 -8.20 6.10 3.84
N VAL A 105 -7.18 5.31 4.17
CA VAL A 105 -7.37 4.06 4.92
C VAL A 105 -7.72 4.32 6.38
N SER A 106 -7.17 5.36 7.01
CA SER A 106 -7.41 5.67 8.44
C SER A 106 -8.87 6.05 8.74
N PHE A 107 -9.63 6.49 7.73
CA PHE A 107 -11.07 6.72 7.85
C PHE A 107 -11.93 5.50 7.46
N ASP A 108 -11.35 4.43 6.92
CA ASP A 108 -12.04 3.17 6.65
C ASP A 108 -11.89 2.20 7.84
N HIS A 109 -12.87 2.27 8.75
CA HIS A 109 -12.90 1.41 9.94
C HIS A 109 -13.00 -0.09 9.63
N ASP A 110 -13.50 -0.47 8.45
CA ASP A 110 -13.56 -1.87 8.06
C ASP A 110 -12.18 -2.35 7.62
N GLU A 111 -11.43 -1.53 6.87
CA GLU A 111 -10.04 -1.82 6.52
C GLU A 111 -9.13 -1.83 7.76
N ASP A 112 -9.30 -0.89 8.69
CA ASP A 112 -8.56 -0.83 9.96
C ASP A 112 -8.72 -2.12 10.79
N ARG A 113 -9.92 -2.71 10.80
CA ARG A 113 -10.16 -4.01 11.47
C ARG A 113 -9.59 -5.21 10.72
N ARG A 114 -9.42 -5.12 9.40
CA ARG A 114 -8.97 -6.22 8.53
C ARG A 114 -7.46 -6.26 8.34
N SER A 115 -6.78 -5.12 8.48
CA SER A 115 -5.38 -4.98 8.11
C SER A 115 -4.66 -3.90 8.91
N HIS A 116 -3.36 -4.12 9.18
CA HIS A 116 -2.47 -3.11 9.75
C HIS A 116 -1.90 -2.14 8.70
N ILE A 117 -2.43 -2.10 7.47
CA ILE A 117 -1.85 -1.33 6.37
C ILE A 117 -1.74 0.17 6.69
N ALA A 118 -2.74 0.76 7.36
CA ALA A 118 -2.69 2.16 7.78
C ALA A 118 -1.47 2.45 8.67
N ILE A 119 -1.23 1.61 9.68
CA ILE A 119 -0.12 1.75 10.62
C ILE A 119 1.24 1.59 9.89
N MET A 120 1.33 0.63 8.98
CA MET A 120 2.56 0.40 8.21
C MET A 120 2.89 1.60 7.31
N VAL A 121 1.88 2.17 6.64
CA VAL A 121 2.03 3.38 5.81
C VAL A 121 2.35 4.59 6.67
N GLU A 122 1.68 4.77 7.81
CA GLU A 122 1.93 5.86 8.77
C GLU A 122 3.38 5.85 9.25
N MET A 123 3.90 4.68 9.59
CA MET A 123 5.30 4.54 10.02
C MET A 123 6.28 4.91 8.91
N ALA A 124 6.07 4.44 7.68
CA ALA A 124 6.90 4.80 6.54
C ALA A 124 6.89 6.32 6.29
N MET A 125 5.68 6.91 6.29
CA MET A 125 5.46 8.35 6.15
C MET A 125 6.23 9.17 7.20
N HIS A 126 6.24 8.74 8.47
CA HIS A 126 7.00 9.44 9.51
C HIS A 126 8.51 9.36 9.31
N TYR A 127 9.04 8.21 8.89
CA TYR A 127 10.47 8.08 8.58
C TYR A 127 10.89 8.92 7.38
N ASP A 128 10.07 8.93 6.33
CA ASP A 128 10.32 9.73 5.13
C ASP A 128 10.26 11.23 5.42
N ALA A 129 9.26 11.69 6.15
CA ALA A 129 9.16 13.09 6.54
C ALA A 129 10.35 13.54 7.37
N LEU A 130 10.80 12.70 8.33
CA LEU A 130 12.01 12.97 9.09
C LEU A 130 13.25 13.09 8.18
N ALA A 131 13.40 12.18 7.22
CA ALA A 131 14.52 12.19 6.27
C ALA A 131 14.50 13.43 5.36
N LEU A 132 13.32 13.93 5.01
CA LEU A 132 13.11 15.13 4.20
C LEU A 132 13.14 16.43 5.02
N GLY A 133 13.26 16.36 6.35
CA GLY A 133 13.21 17.53 7.24
C GLY A 133 11.82 18.16 7.35
N ILE A 134 10.77 17.40 7.04
CA ILE A 134 9.36 17.81 7.09
C ILE A 134 8.77 17.41 8.45
N MET A 135 8.10 18.34 9.12
CA MET A 135 7.34 18.04 10.32
C MET A 135 5.89 17.71 9.97
N LEU A 136 5.51 16.44 10.17
CA LEU A 136 4.12 16.04 10.07
C LEU A 136 3.34 16.47 11.31
N SER A 137 2.14 16.97 11.11
CA SER A 137 1.21 17.30 12.19
C SER A 137 -0.12 16.63 11.93
N LYS A 138 -0.72 16.06 12.98
CA LYS A 138 -2.04 15.46 12.88
C LYS A 138 -3.06 16.58 12.69
N ARG A 139 -3.86 16.48 11.64
CA ARG A 139 -4.95 17.43 11.42
C ARG A 139 -5.96 17.32 12.58
N PRO A 140 -6.36 18.41 13.24
CA PRO A 140 -7.35 18.34 14.30
C PRO A 140 -8.64 17.72 13.76
N VAL A 141 -9.17 16.71 14.45
CA VAL A 141 -10.52 16.22 14.17
C VAL A 141 -11.47 17.37 14.48
N ALA A 142 -12.20 17.84 13.47
CA ALA A 142 -13.22 18.84 13.67
C ALA A 142 -14.30 18.24 14.57
N ASN A 143 -14.24 18.53 15.87
CA ASN A 143 -15.36 18.29 16.77
C ASN A 143 -16.51 19.14 16.23
N GLY A 144 -17.53 18.49 15.66
CA GLY A 144 -18.74 19.17 15.20
C GLY A 144 -19.33 20.03 16.34
N PRO A 145 -20.02 21.13 16.02
CA PRO A 145 -20.57 22.00 17.04
C PRO A 145 -21.76 21.30 17.71
N GLY A 146 -21.57 20.76 18.91
CA GLY A 146 -22.69 20.31 19.73
C GLY A 146 -22.37 19.20 20.73
N SER A 147 -21.86 19.58 21.90
CA SER A 147 -22.46 19.12 23.15
C SER A 147 -21.97 20.00 24.30
N GLY A 148 -22.46 21.24 24.31
CA GLY A 148 -22.64 21.92 25.58
C GLY A 148 -23.90 21.37 26.22
N SER A 149 -23.79 20.36 27.07
CA SER A 149 -24.85 20.04 28.04
C SER A 149 -24.29 20.25 29.43
N LYS A 150 -24.71 21.35 30.04
CA LYS A 150 -24.66 21.56 31.49
C LYS A 150 -25.43 20.43 32.15
N HIS A 151 -24.84 19.79 33.16
CA HIS A 151 -25.45 19.49 34.46
C HIS A 151 -24.35 19.12 35.45
#